data_AF-A0A829F602-F1
#
_entry.id   AF-A0A829F602-F1
#
_cell.length_a   1.000
_cell.length_b   1.000
_cell.length_c   1.000
_cell.angle_alpha   90.00
_cell.angle_beta   90.00
_cell.angle_gamma   90.00
#
_symmetry.space_group_name_H-M   'P 1'
#
loop_
_entity.id
_entity.type
_entity.pdbx_description
1 polymer ?
#
loop_
_entity_poly.entity_id
_entity_poly.type
_entity_poly.pdbx_seq_one_letter_code
_entity_poly.pdbx_strand_id
1 'polypeptide(L)'
;FIHDLFLEPHFSRADVACDLIDVPDEFITQYRVVDPVSFKPIYGRSGKLETAYWGSRASERQIRMYNKKLEQEAKRKIVPKEVETWWRLELQLRRGKATDWYEMVQESLDSFASPHYFPEDVKTLDRVMIKGLLYDHSEWSTISRDLKYRLRKLLKQESQNDELTNHLRETFEESADELKRELDTWLLGLDVTEEEEK
;
A
#
# COMPACT_ATOMS: atom_id res chain seq x y z
N PHE A 1 -30.71 10.12 2.85
CA PHE A 1 -31.15 9.83 1.45
C PHE A 1 -30.69 8.48 0.92
N ILE A 2 -29.40 8.09 0.96
CA ILE A 2 -28.97 6.72 0.57
C ILE A 2 -28.95 5.77 1.77
N HIS A 3 -28.52 6.21 2.95
CA HIS A 3 -28.49 5.36 4.15
C HIS A 3 -29.89 4.88 4.57
N ASP A 4 -30.92 5.71 4.40
CA ASP A 4 -32.33 5.37 4.67
C ASP A 4 -32.88 4.22 3.82
N LEU A 5 -32.17 3.86 2.74
CA LEU A 5 -32.56 2.76 1.85
C LEU A 5 -32.07 1.39 2.35
N PHE A 6 -31.22 1.37 3.38
CA PHE A 6 -30.57 0.16 3.89
C PHE A 6 -30.79 0.01 5.40
N LEU A 7 -31.00 -1.23 5.86
CA LEU A 7 -31.16 -1.51 7.29
C LEU A 7 -29.84 -1.38 8.06
N GLU A 8 -28.74 -1.84 7.45
CA GLU A 8 -27.39 -1.82 8.04
C GLU A 8 -26.37 -1.39 6.96
N PRO A 9 -26.36 -0.10 6.57
CA PRO A 9 -25.46 0.40 5.54
C PRO A 9 -24.01 0.24 6.00
N HIS A 10 -23.19 -0.37 5.14
CA HIS A 10 -21.75 -0.52 5.37
C HIS A 10 -21.01 -0.59 4.03
N PHE A 11 -19.72 -0.25 4.05
CA PHE A 11 -18.87 -0.38 2.88
C PHE A 11 -18.44 -1.84 2.69
N SER A 12 -18.82 -2.45 1.56
CA SER A 12 -18.34 -3.79 1.21
C SER A 12 -16.92 -3.78 0.61
N ARG A 13 -16.42 -2.60 0.24
CA ARG A 13 -15.10 -2.38 -0.35
C ARG A 13 -14.62 -0.95 -0.08
N ALA A 14 -13.34 -0.81 0.24
CA ALA A 14 -12.63 0.45 0.32
C ALA A 14 -11.28 0.30 -0.39
N ASP A 15 -10.92 1.24 -1.27
CA ASP A 15 -9.62 1.26 -1.92
C ASP A 15 -8.90 2.54 -1.46
N VAL A 16 -7.85 2.39 -0.65
CA VAL A 16 -7.03 3.51 -0.18
C VAL A 16 -5.84 3.67 -1.12
N ALA A 17 -5.57 4.89 -1.58
CA ALA A 17 -4.52 5.17 -2.55
C ALA A 17 -3.55 6.23 -2.01
N CYS A 18 -2.26 5.92 -2.02
CA CYS A 18 -1.18 6.84 -1.72
C CYS A 18 -0.39 7.10 -3.01
N ASP A 19 -0.36 8.36 -3.44
CA ASP A 19 0.39 8.79 -4.61
C ASP A 19 1.80 9.23 -4.22
N LEU A 20 2.79 8.64 -4.87
CA LEU A 20 4.22 8.90 -4.73
C LEU A 20 4.66 9.67 -5.97
N ILE A 21 4.75 10.99 -5.83
CA ILE A 21 5.05 11.93 -6.92
C ILE A 21 6.53 12.26 -6.89
N ASP A 22 7.18 12.26 -8.05
CA ASP A 22 8.58 12.65 -8.26
C ASP A 22 9.60 11.86 -7.41
N VAL A 23 9.21 10.65 -6.98
CA VAL A 23 10.12 9.65 -6.41
C VAL A 23 10.75 8.85 -7.57
N PRO A 24 12.09 8.78 -7.70
CA PRO A 24 12.74 8.10 -8.81
C PRO A 24 12.31 6.64 -8.99
N ASP A 25 12.14 6.21 -10.24
CA ASP A 25 11.73 4.84 -10.58
C ASP A 25 12.66 3.80 -9.96
N GLU A 26 13.98 3.99 -10.03
CA GLU A 26 14.93 3.05 -9.45
C GLU A 26 14.86 2.98 -7.92
N PHE A 27 14.32 3.99 -7.24
CA PHE A 27 14.15 4.00 -5.80
C PHE A 27 12.86 3.28 -5.40
N ILE A 28 11.71 3.73 -5.92
CA ILE A 28 10.41 3.17 -5.53
C ILE A 28 10.25 1.70 -5.92
N THR A 29 10.82 1.27 -7.05
CA THR A 29 10.72 -0.12 -7.51
C THR A 29 11.49 -1.11 -6.64
N GLN A 30 12.28 -0.63 -5.67
CA GLN A 30 12.94 -1.45 -4.65
C GLN A 30 12.01 -1.88 -3.52
N TYR A 31 10.93 -1.12 -3.27
CA TYR A 31 10.04 -1.36 -2.16
C TYR A 31 9.20 -2.63 -2.34
N ARG A 32 8.91 -3.29 -1.23
CA ARG A 32 8.12 -4.54 -1.17
C ARG A 32 7.20 -4.54 0.04
N VAL A 33 6.06 -5.20 -0.10
CA VAL A 33 5.30 -5.67 1.06
C VAL A 33 5.92 -6.97 1.56
N VAL A 34 6.39 -6.98 2.80
CA VAL A 34 7.19 -8.07 3.39
C VAL A 34 6.35 -9.18 4.01
N ASP A 35 5.03 -8.98 4.05
CA ASP A 35 4.04 -9.95 4.51
C ASP A 35 4.16 -11.32 3.81
N PRO A 36 3.76 -12.41 4.48
CA PRO A 36 3.74 -13.75 3.90
C PRO A 36 2.57 -13.94 2.92
N VAL A 37 2.47 -13.10 1.89
CA VAL A 37 1.43 -13.13 0.84
C VAL A 37 2.04 -13.41 -0.53
N SER A 38 1.20 -13.81 -1.50
CA SER A 38 1.66 -14.02 -2.87
C SER A 38 2.12 -12.72 -3.51
N PHE A 39 3.27 -12.74 -4.19
CA PHE A 39 3.79 -11.60 -4.94
C PHE A 39 3.72 -11.88 -6.45
N LYS A 40 3.19 -10.93 -7.22
CA LYS A 40 3.09 -11.02 -8.67
C LYS A 40 3.54 -9.70 -9.32
N PRO A 41 4.79 -9.62 -9.81
CA PRO A 41 5.25 -8.48 -10.61
C PRO A 41 4.80 -8.59 -12.07
N ILE A 42 4.57 -7.46 -12.71
CA ILE A 42 4.32 -7.28 -14.14
C ILE A 42 5.36 -6.30 -14.66
N TYR A 43 6.11 -6.76 -15.66
CA TYR A 43 7.16 -5.99 -16.30
C TYR A 43 6.72 -5.57 -17.69
N GLY A 44 7.09 -4.34 -18.06
CA GLY A 44 6.91 -3.82 -19.41
C GLY A 44 7.85 -4.48 -20.42
N ARG A 45 7.68 -4.12 -21.69
CA ARG A 45 8.57 -4.59 -22.77
C ARG A 45 10.04 -4.20 -22.58
N SER A 46 10.29 -3.10 -21.84
CA SER A 46 11.63 -2.64 -21.48
C SER A 46 12.29 -3.44 -20.35
N GLY A 47 11.56 -4.39 -19.74
CA GLY A 47 12.00 -5.11 -18.55
C GLY A 47 11.84 -4.32 -17.23
N LYS A 48 11.35 -3.07 -17.28
CA LYS A 48 11.06 -2.28 -16.08
C LYS A 48 9.78 -2.77 -15.40
N LEU A 49 9.75 -2.72 -14.07
CA LEU A 49 8.54 -2.99 -13.31
C LEU A 49 7.48 -1.94 -13.68
N GLU A 50 6.26 -2.37 -14.00
CA GLU A 50 5.13 -1.48 -14.25
C GLU A 50 4.06 -1.63 -13.17
N THR A 51 3.86 -2.85 -12.66
CA THR A 51 2.88 -3.13 -11.60
C THR A 51 3.33 -4.30 -10.74
N ALA A 52 3.11 -4.22 -9.44
CA ALA A 52 3.30 -5.28 -8.48
C ALA A 52 2.00 -5.50 -7.69
N TYR A 53 1.63 -6.77 -7.51
CA TYR A 53 0.50 -7.19 -6.68
C TYR A 53 1.01 -8.01 -5.50
N TRP A 54 0.47 -7.73 -4.31
CA TRP A 54 0.61 -8.55 -3.10
C TRP A 54 -0.76 -9.02 -2.63
N GLY A 55 -0.91 -10.33 -2.50
CA GLY A 55 -2.19 -10.99 -2.22
C GLY A 55 -3.05 -11.24 -3.47
N SER A 56 -4.06 -12.10 -3.30
CA SER A 56 -4.98 -12.48 -4.38
C SER A 56 -5.99 -11.37 -4.67
N ARG A 57 -6.48 -11.29 -5.91
CA ARG A 57 -7.54 -10.31 -6.25
C ARG A 57 -8.85 -10.58 -5.49
N ALA A 58 -9.07 -11.83 -5.12
CA ALA A 58 -10.27 -12.29 -4.42
C ALA A 58 -10.15 -12.23 -2.89
N SER A 59 -8.98 -11.92 -2.32
CA SER A 59 -8.82 -11.80 -0.87
C SER A 59 -9.41 -10.49 -0.34
N GLU A 60 -9.63 -10.46 0.98
CA GLU A 60 -10.15 -9.29 1.69
C GLU A 60 -9.17 -8.11 1.72
N ARG A 61 -7.88 -8.38 1.51
CA ARG A 61 -6.83 -7.38 1.30
C ARG A 61 -6.02 -7.75 0.06
N GLN A 62 -5.81 -6.79 -0.82
CA GLN A 62 -4.82 -6.85 -1.89
C GLN A 62 -4.10 -5.50 -1.98
N ILE A 63 -2.77 -5.53 -2.05
CA ILE A 63 -1.96 -4.32 -2.21
C ILE A 63 -1.43 -4.28 -3.63
N ARG A 64 -1.42 -3.10 -4.22
CA ARG A 64 -0.92 -2.84 -5.57
C ARG A 64 0.07 -1.69 -5.54
N MET A 65 1.19 -1.83 -6.24
CA MET A 65 2.08 -0.71 -6.52
C MET A 65 2.28 -0.63 -8.02
N TYR A 66 1.98 0.49 -8.64
CA TYR A 66 2.04 0.61 -10.10
C TYR A 66 2.44 2.01 -10.57
N ASN A 67 3.04 2.07 -11.75
CA ASN A 67 3.39 3.32 -12.40
C ASN A 67 2.10 4.00 -12.88
N LYS A 68 1.64 4.97 -12.10
CA LYS A 68 0.37 5.67 -12.30
C LYS A 68 0.45 6.64 -13.48
N LYS A 69 1.61 7.26 -13.72
CA LYS A 69 1.84 8.10 -14.90
C LYS A 69 1.67 7.29 -16.18
N LEU A 70 2.35 6.15 -16.30
CA LEU A 70 2.22 5.24 -17.45
C LEU A 70 0.77 4.77 -17.64
N GLU A 71 0.07 4.44 -16.55
CA GLU A 71 -1.33 4.03 -16.57
C GLU A 71 -2.27 5.13 -17.10
N GLN A 72 -2.05 6.38 -16.69
CA GLN A 72 -2.82 7.55 -17.12
C GLN A 72 -2.52 7.92 -18.58
N GLU A 73 -1.25 7.88 -18.99
CA GLU A 73 -0.83 8.10 -20.38
C GLU A 73 -1.43 7.05 -21.32
N ALA A 74 -1.42 5.77 -20.92
CA ALA A 74 -2.08 4.70 -21.67
C ALA A 74 -3.59 4.93 -21.84
N LYS A 75 -4.23 5.55 -20.83
CA LYS A 75 -5.63 5.99 -20.88
C LYS A 75 -5.85 7.31 -21.60
N ARG A 76 -4.80 7.89 -22.21
CA ARG A 76 -4.82 9.20 -22.90
C ARG A 76 -5.31 10.34 -21.99
N LYS A 77 -5.03 10.24 -20.69
CA LYS A 77 -5.26 11.32 -19.73
C LYS A 77 -4.10 12.30 -19.76
N ILE A 78 -4.39 13.56 -19.46
CA ILE A 78 -3.36 14.60 -19.35
C ILE A 78 -2.67 14.41 -18.00
N VAL A 79 -1.36 14.17 -18.04
CA VAL A 79 -0.49 14.22 -16.87
C VAL A 79 0.25 15.57 -16.90
N PRO A 80 0.31 16.31 -15.78
CA PRO A 80 1.08 17.55 -15.71
C PRO A 80 2.54 17.31 -16.11
N LYS A 81 3.15 18.27 -16.82
CA LYS A 81 4.50 18.08 -17.40
C LYS A 81 5.58 18.11 -16.34
N GLU A 82 5.30 18.78 -15.23
CA GLU A 82 6.13 18.89 -14.03
C GLU A 82 6.27 17.57 -13.27
N VAL A 83 5.33 16.64 -13.43
CA VAL A 83 5.39 15.33 -12.79
C VAL A 83 6.33 14.43 -13.59
N GLU A 84 7.54 14.22 -13.08
CA GLU A 84 8.57 13.37 -13.69
C GLU A 84 8.22 11.89 -13.52
N THR A 85 7.91 11.48 -12.30
CA THR A 85 7.49 10.12 -11.96
C THR A 85 6.21 10.14 -11.13
N TRP A 86 5.40 9.10 -11.26
CA TRP A 86 4.20 8.94 -10.45
C TRP A 86 3.90 7.48 -10.24
N TRP A 87 4.06 7.04 -9.00
CA TRP A 87 3.70 5.71 -8.55
C TRP A 87 2.51 5.79 -7.60
N ARG A 88 1.67 4.76 -7.59
CA ARG A 88 0.58 4.64 -6.63
C ARG A 88 0.71 3.36 -5.85
N LEU A 89 0.72 3.46 -4.53
CA LEU A 89 0.48 2.37 -3.60
C LEU A 89 -1.02 2.34 -3.28
N GLU A 90 -1.69 1.23 -3.58
CA GLU A 90 -3.13 1.11 -3.47
C GLU A 90 -3.52 -0.14 -2.68
N LEU A 91 -4.30 0.05 -1.62
CA LEU A 91 -4.75 -0.98 -0.72
C LEU A 91 -6.23 -1.22 -0.98
N GLN A 92 -6.53 -2.33 -1.65
CA GLN A 92 -7.89 -2.77 -1.91
C GLN A 92 -8.37 -3.64 -0.75
N LEU A 93 -9.37 -3.15 -0.02
CA LEU A 93 -9.97 -3.79 1.15
C LEU A 93 -11.41 -4.20 0.83
N ARG A 94 -11.84 -5.37 1.32
CA ARG A 94 -13.17 -5.92 1.06
C ARG A 94 -13.74 -6.53 2.33
N ARG A 95 -15.07 -6.62 2.40
CA ARG A 95 -15.81 -7.24 3.52
C ARG A 95 -15.42 -6.58 4.84
N GLY A 96 -15.17 -7.34 5.91
CA GLY A 96 -14.82 -6.80 7.23
C GLY A 96 -13.63 -5.84 7.19
N LYS A 97 -12.63 -6.12 6.35
CA LYS A 97 -11.45 -5.25 6.21
C LYS A 97 -11.74 -3.87 5.63
N ALA A 98 -12.86 -3.70 4.93
CA ALA A 98 -13.29 -2.38 4.46
C ALA A 98 -13.83 -1.53 5.61
N THR A 99 -14.44 -2.13 6.63
CA THR A 99 -14.82 -1.46 7.87
C THR A 99 -13.58 -1.09 8.68
N ASP A 100 -12.64 -2.03 8.81
CA ASP A 100 -11.39 -1.85 9.57
C ASP A 100 -10.29 -1.14 8.75
N TRP A 101 -10.67 -0.27 7.82
CA TRP A 101 -9.75 0.27 6.81
C TRP A 101 -8.55 0.98 7.43
N TYR A 102 -8.75 1.70 8.53
CA TYR A 102 -7.70 2.45 9.21
C TYR A 102 -6.56 1.54 9.68
N GLU A 103 -6.89 0.52 10.48
CA GLU A 103 -5.92 -0.46 10.98
C GLU A 103 -5.27 -1.24 9.84
N MET A 104 -6.04 -1.56 8.79
CA MET A 104 -5.52 -2.29 7.63
C MET A 104 -4.52 -1.48 6.81
N VAL A 105 -4.70 -0.16 6.71
CA VAL A 105 -3.72 0.72 6.06
C VAL A 105 -2.45 0.79 6.90
N GLN A 106 -2.57 1.03 8.21
CA GLN A 106 -1.42 1.07 9.11
C GLN A 106 -0.59 -0.22 9.05
N GLU A 107 -1.23 -1.40 9.18
CA GLU A 107 -0.55 -2.71 9.11
C GLU A 107 0.18 -2.92 7.77
N SER A 108 -0.38 -2.39 6.68
CA SER A 108 0.17 -2.52 5.34
C SER A 108 1.36 -1.59 5.13
N LEU A 109 1.29 -0.34 5.61
CA LEU A 109 2.40 0.61 5.60
C LEU A 109 3.55 0.12 6.50
N ASP A 110 3.22 -0.47 7.66
CA ASP A 110 4.19 -1.15 8.53
C ASP A 110 4.96 -2.28 7.85
N SER A 111 4.40 -2.83 6.79
CA SER A 111 4.98 -3.96 6.07
C SER A 111 5.55 -3.55 4.72
N PHE A 112 5.47 -2.28 4.35
CA PHE A 112 6.05 -1.71 3.14
C PHE A 112 7.46 -1.24 3.45
N ALA A 113 8.47 -1.83 2.81
CA ALA A 113 9.88 -1.56 3.14
C ALA A 113 10.77 -1.64 1.89
N SER A 114 11.85 -0.87 1.88
CA SER A 114 12.96 -1.07 0.96
C SER A 114 14.05 -1.94 1.59
N PRO A 115 14.59 -2.95 0.89
CA PRO A 115 15.69 -3.78 1.38
C PRO A 115 17.08 -3.18 1.10
N HIS A 116 17.16 -1.97 0.54
CA HIS A 116 18.43 -1.38 0.12
C HIS A 116 19.14 -0.66 1.26
N TYR A 117 18.39 -0.15 2.22
CA TYR A 117 18.86 0.42 3.45
C TYR A 117 18.67 -0.66 4.52
N PHE A 118 19.76 -1.08 5.13
CA PHE A 118 19.74 -1.96 6.29
C PHE A 118 20.59 -1.29 7.36
N PRO A 119 20.22 -1.40 8.65
CA PRO A 119 21.05 -0.91 9.74
C PRO A 119 22.43 -1.59 9.71
N GLU A 120 23.45 -0.87 10.18
CA GLU A 120 24.83 -1.35 10.12
C GLU A 120 25.04 -2.65 10.92
N ASP A 121 24.26 -2.84 11.99
CA ASP A 121 24.29 -3.99 12.89
C ASP A 121 23.65 -5.26 12.30
N VAL A 122 22.95 -5.16 11.17
CA VAL A 122 22.42 -6.33 10.47
C VAL A 122 23.55 -7.18 9.91
N LYS A 123 23.54 -8.48 10.22
CA LYS A 123 24.52 -9.45 9.75
C LYS A 123 24.63 -9.43 8.22
N THR A 124 25.86 -9.32 7.70
CA THR A 124 26.12 -9.28 6.25
C THR A 124 25.48 -10.43 5.48
N LEU A 125 25.50 -11.66 6.02
CA LEU A 125 24.88 -12.82 5.37
C LEU A 125 23.36 -12.68 5.28
N ASP A 126 22.69 -12.09 6.27
CA ASP A 126 21.26 -11.84 6.22
C ASP A 126 20.92 -10.80 5.15
N ARG A 127 21.73 -9.73 5.05
CA ARG A 127 21.56 -8.71 4.00
C ARG A 127 21.70 -9.31 2.60
N VAL A 128 22.72 -10.13 2.37
CA VAL A 128 22.95 -10.80 1.08
C VAL A 128 21.80 -11.76 0.77
N MET A 129 21.37 -12.55 1.77
CA MET A 129 20.27 -13.49 1.60
C MET A 129 18.97 -12.77 1.25
N ILE A 130 18.62 -11.69 1.95
CA ILE A 130 17.41 -10.92 1.65
C ILE A 130 17.47 -10.32 0.25
N LYS A 131 18.60 -9.72 -0.14
CA LYS A 131 18.75 -9.18 -1.51
C LYS A 131 18.55 -10.25 -2.58
N GLY A 132 19.12 -11.45 -2.38
CA GLY A 132 18.91 -12.60 -3.27
C GLY A 132 17.44 -13.04 -3.33
N LEU A 133 16.78 -13.18 -2.17
CA LEU A 133 15.37 -13.55 -2.05
C LEU A 133 14.40 -12.52 -2.65
N LEU A 134 14.80 -11.25 -2.77
CA LEU A 134 13.98 -10.20 -3.37
C LEU A 134 14.23 -10.03 -4.86
N TYR A 135 15.44 -10.35 -5.31
CA TYR A 135 15.76 -10.49 -6.73
C TYR A 135 15.00 -11.67 -7.34
N ASP A 136 15.05 -12.85 -6.70
CA ASP A 136 14.26 -14.01 -7.08
C ASP A 136 13.31 -14.41 -5.96
N HIS A 137 12.07 -13.98 -6.07
CA HIS A 137 11.04 -14.27 -5.07
C HIS A 137 10.73 -15.77 -4.94
N SER A 138 11.03 -16.59 -5.96
CA SER A 138 10.78 -18.03 -5.91
C SER A 138 11.66 -18.74 -4.87
N GLU A 139 12.83 -18.17 -4.56
CA GLU A 139 13.76 -18.68 -3.55
C GLU A 139 13.21 -18.58 -2.12
N TRP A 140 12.19 -17.75 -1.87
CA TRP A 140 11.49 -17.82 -0.59
C TRP A 140 10.88 -19.18 -0.32
N SER A 141 10.60 -20.00 -1.36
CA SER A 141 10.06 -21.35 -1.18
C SER A 141 11.10 -22.35 -0.68
N THR A 142 12.39 -22.14 -0.99
CA THR A 142 13.49 -23.11 -0.79
C THR A 142 14.05 -23.10 0.62
N ILE A 143 13.91 -21.99 1.36
CA ILE A 143 14.39 -21.83 2.73
C ILE A 143 13.40 -22.33 3.80
N SER A 144 13.89 -22.59 5.02
CA SER A 144 13.05 -23.07 6.14
C SER A 144 12.04 -22.03 6.62
N ARG A 145 10.90 -22.48 7.15
CA ARG A 145 9.84 -21.59 7.69
C ARG A 145 10.39 -20.61 8.75
N ASP A 146 11.24 -21.08 9.64
CA ASP A 146 11.80 -20.28 10.73
C ASP A 146 12.72 -19.18 10.19
N LEU A 147 13.52 -19.52 9.17
CA LEU A 147 14.36 -18.55 8.48
C LEU A 147 13.51 -17.50 7.75
N LYS A 148 12.42 -17.90 7.08
CA LYS A 148 11.49 -16.94 6.46
C LYS A 148 10.93 -15.96 7.47
N TYR A 149 10.46 -16.45 8.62
CA TYR A 149 9.88 -15.62 9.67
C TYR A 149 10.90 -14.62 10.22
N ARG A 150 12.12 -15.09 10.51
CA ARG A 150 13.21 -14.25 11.01
C ARG A 150 13.60 -13.15 10.01
N LEU A 151 13.78 -13.48 8.73
CA LEU A 151 14.16 -12.49 7.71
C LEU A 151 13.05 -11.48 7.42
N ARG A 152 11.78 -11.91 7.42
CA ARG A 152 10.64 -10.99 7.29
C ARG A 152 10.52 -10.06 8.49
N LYS A 153 10.74 -10.57 9.71
CA LYS A 153 10.76 -9.74 10.92
C LYS A 153 11.85 -8.66 10.83
N LEU A 154 13.03 -9.02 10.34
CA LEU A 154 14.12 -8.08 10.13
C LEU A 154 13.74 -6.98 9.12
N LEU A 155 13.13 -7.35 7.98
CA LEU A 155 12.62 -6.39 7.01
C LEU A 155 11.50 -5.49 7.57
N LYS A 156 10.62 -6.04 8.40
CA LYS A 156 9.54 -5.27 9.05
C LYS A 156 10.07 -4.31 10.10
N GLN A 157 11.18 -4.63 10.76
CA GLN A 157 11.86 -3.68 11.64
C GLN A 157 12.45 -2.52 10.83
N GLU A 158 12.93 -2.80 9.62
CA GLU A 158 13.49 -1.75 8.78
C GLU A 158 12.46 -0.77 8.22
N SER A 159 11.24 -1.23 7.92
CA SER A 159 10.15 -0.32 7.50
C SER A 159 9.88 0.81 8.49
N GLN A 160 10.23 0.63 9.76
CA GLN A 160 10.02 1.62 10.83
C GLN A 160 11.05 2.75 10.78
N ASN A 161 12.23 2.50 10.19
CA ASN A 161 13.31 3.49 10.08
C ASN A 161 13.36 4.14 8.68
N ASP A 162 12.49 3.71 7.76
CA ASP A 162 12.49 4.16 6.37
C ASP A 162 11.72 5.49 6.22
N GLU A 163 12.41 6.52 5.72
CA GLU A 163 11.89 7.88 5.59
C GLU A 163 10.63 7.95 4.71
N LEU A 164 10.64 7.29 3.54
CA LEU A 164 9.47 7.28 2.65
C LEU A 164 8.26 6.63 3.31
N THR A 165 8.47 5.49 3.97
CA THR A 165 7.41 4.75 4.66
C THR A 165 6.85 5.56 5.83
N ASN A 166 7.71 6.26 6.56
CA ASN A 166 7.29 7.14 7.65
C ASN A 166 6.48 8.33 7.14
N HIS A 167 6.88 8.98 6.04
CA HIS A 167 6.07 10.02 5.41
C HIS A 167 4.71 9.51 4.92
N LEU A 168 4.65 8.28 4.40
CA LEU A 168 3.37 7.67 4.03
C LEU A 168 2.44 7.48 5.24
N ARG A 169 3.00 7.12 6.40
CA ARG A 169 2.22 6.98 7.64
C ARG A 169 1.76 8.31 8.17
N GLU A 170 2.66 9.30 8.25
CA GLU A 170 2.34 10.65 8.71
C GLU A 170 1.24 11.26 7.83
N THR A 171 1.40 11.22 6.50
CA THR A 171 0.38 11.73 5.55
C THR A 171 -0.96 11.01 5.71
N PHE A 172 -0.93 9.69 5.98
CA PHE A 172 -2.13 8.93 6.23
C PHE A 172 -2.81 9.33 7.54
N GLU A 173 -2.06 9.46 8.63
CA GLU A 173 -2.56 9.86 9.94
C GLU A 173 -3.16 11.27 9.89
N GLU A 174 -2.51 12.22 9.20
CA GLU A 174 -3.00 13.58 9.01
C GLU A 174 -4.32 13.65 8.21
N SER A 175 -4.51 12.72 7.25
CA SER A 175 -5.71 12.69 6.41
C SER A 175 -6.81 11.77 6.93
N ALA A 176 -6.51 10.87 7.87
CA ALA A 176 -7.43 9.82 8.28
C ALA A 176 -8.73 10.33 8.91
N ASP A 177 -8.67 11.38 9.72
CA ASP A 177 -9.85 11.97 10.35
C ASP A 177 -10.79 12.59 9.31
N GLU A 178 -10.23 13.26 8.30
CA GLU A 178 -11.01 13.82 7.20
C GLU A 178 -11.64 12.72 6.34
N LEU A 179 -10.85 11.70 5.98
CA LEU A 179 -11.35 10.53 5.26
C LEU A 179 -12.48 9.84 6.02
N LYS A 180 -12.34 9.68 7.34
CA LYS A 180 -13.39 9.12 8.19
C LYS A 180 -14.65 9.97 8.15
N ARG A 181 -14.54 11.28 8.31
CA ARG A 181 -15.68 12.20 8.25
C ARG A 181 -16.40 12.12 6.90
N GLU A 182 -15.66 12.05 5.80
CA GLU A 182 -16.24 11.87 4.47
C GLU A 182 -17.01 10.54 4.36
N LEU A 183 -16.42 9.43 4.83
CA LEU A 183 -17.07 8.13 4.83
C LEU A 183 -18.34 8.10 5.70
N ASP A 184 -18.27 8.69 6.89
CA ASP A 184 -19.40 8.80 7.82
C ASP A 184 -20.53 9.65 7.21
N THR A 185 -20.20 10.70 6.44
CA THR A 185 -21.19 11.51 5.73
C THR A 185 -22.02 10.66 4.75
N TRP A 186 -21.42 9.66 4.11
CA TRP A 186 -22.14 8.75 3.22
C TRP A 186 -23.05 7.75 3.97
N LEU A 187 -22.60 7.26 5.14
CA LEU A 187 -23.31 6.23 5.92
C LEU A 187 -24.37 6.79 6.86
N LEU A 188 -24.14 7.94 7.47
CA LEU A 188 -25.04 8.59 8.42
C LEU A 188 -25.87 9.70 7.75
N GLY A 189 -25.45 10.17 6.58
CA GLY A 189 -26.02 11.35 5.93
C GLY A 189 -25.57 12.66 6.57
N LEU A 190 -25.74 13.76 5.84
CA LEU A 190 -25.70 15.10 6.43
C LEU A 190 -27.04 15.31 7.12
N ASP A 191 -27.03 15.54 8.43
CA ASP A 191 -28.19 16.12 9.09
C ASP A 191 -28.19 17.62 8.78
N VAL A 192 -28.99 18.00 7.79
CA VAL A 192 -29.11 19.39 7.30
C VAL A 192 -30.29 20.10 7.96
N THR A 193 -30.92 19.52 8.98
CA THR A 193 -31.91 20.26 9.76
C THR A 193 -31.19 21.27 10.64
N GLU A 194 -31.18 22.53 10.21
CA GLU A 194 -30.98 23.67 11.10
C GLU A 194 -32.04 23.58 12.21
N GLU A 195 -31.68 23.00 13.36
CA GLU A 195 -32.40 23.32 14.61
C GLU A 195 -31.95 24.72 15.04
N GLU A 196 -32.50 25.75 14.38
CA GLU A 196 -32.65 27.06 15.00
C GLU A 196 -33.68 26.93 16.13
N GLU A 197 -33.21 26.55 17.33
CA GLU A 197 -34.01 26.76 18.54
C GLU A 197 -34.09 28.27 18.83
N LYS A 198 -35.28 28.83 18.62
CA LYS A 198 -35.72 30.14 19.12
C LYS A 198 -36.08 30.09 20.60
#